data_AF-A0AAW4PFY7-F1
#
_entry.id   AF-A0AAW4PFY7-F1
#
_cell.length_a   1.000
_cell.length_b   1.000
_cell.length_c   1.000
_cell.angle_alpha   90.00
_cell.angle_beta   90.00
_cell.angle_gamma   90.00
#
_symmetry.space_group_name_H-M   'P 1'
#
loop_
_entity.id
_entity.type
_entity.pdbx_description
1 polymer ?
#
loop_
_entity_poly.entity_id
_entity_poly.type
_entity_poly.pdbx_seq_one_letter_code
_entity_poly.pdbx_strand_id
1 'polypeptide(L)'
;MAATAVGVATLSGGVAAHFPATLEIDIKPGCEENPINPNSHGVIPVAVLQTGEFDPTSEAVRYRFGVPDVVAAGGGARPAHGGHVEDVDGDGRDDLVLHFPTDETGFDGDESEGRLEWERTEEGSHGLSGTDTVTLVGRNSR
;
A
#
# COMPACT_ATOMS: atom_id res chain seq x y z
N MET A 1 50.32 38.57 -12.66
CA MET A 1 50.05 37.14 -12.38
C MET A 1 49.92 37.03 -10.86
N ALA A 2 48.80 36.76 -10.20
CA ALA A 2 47.48 36.30 -10.58
C ALA A 2 46.49 36.76 -9.48
N ALA A 3 45.25 37.07 -9.85
CA ALA A 3 44.16 37.31 -8.91
C ALA A 3 43.54 35.96 -8.53
N THR A 4 43.49 35.63 -7.24
CA THR A 4 42.79 34.45 -6.73
C THR A 4 41.33 34.83 -6.48
N ALA A 5 40.45 34.41 -7.38
CA ALA A 5 39.01 34.45 -7.17
C ALA A 5 38.61 33.35 -6.18
N VAL A 6 37.95 33.73 -5.08
CA VAL A 6 37.28 32.79 -4.18
C VAL A 6 35.91 32.48 -4.80
N GLY A 7 35.78 31.32 -5.41
CA GLY A 7 34.50 30.81 -5.89
C GLY A 7 33.64 30.40 -4.69
N VAL A 8 32.54 31.11 -4.47
CA VAL A 8 31.48 30.67 -3.56
C VAL A 8 30.79 29.50 -4.25
N ALA A 9 30.98 28.28 -3.72
CA ALA A 9 30.21 27.12 -4.15
C ALA A 9 28.75 27.34 -3.74
N THR A 10 27.91 27.74 -4.69
CA THR A 10 26.47 27.69 -4.52
C THR A 10 26.07 26.21 -4.51
N LEU A 11 25.78 25.70 -3.32
CA LEU A 11 25.18 24.38 -3.15
C LEU A 11 23.73 24.48 -3.64
N SER A 12 23.50 24.30 -4.95
CA SER A 12 22.17 23.96 -5.47
C SER A 12 21.87 22.50 -5.13
N GLY A 13 21.89 22.18 -3.84
CA GLY A 13 21.38 20.93 -3.31
C GLY A 13 19.88 21.04 -3.29
N GLY A 14 19.23 20.75 -4.41
CA GLY A 14 17.84 20.34 -4.37
C GLY A 14 17.81 19.07 -3.54
N VAL A 15 17.40 19.19 -2.27
CA VAL A 15 16.91 18.05 -1.53
C VAL A 15 15.63 17.68 -2.26
N ALA A 16 15.73 16.82 -3.27
CA ALA A 16 14.59 16.00 -3.62
C ALA A 16 14.32 15.24 -2.33
N ALA A 17 13.33 15.70 -1.57
CA ALA A 17 12.77 14.89 -0.52
C ALA A 17 12.46 13.56 -1.19
N HIS A 18 13.19 12.52 -0.81
CA HIS A 18 12.88 11.15 -1.17
C HIS A 18 11.64 10.81 -0.35
N PHE A 19 10.51 11.39 -0.73
CA PHE A 19 9.23 10.85 -0.32
C PHE A 19 9.24 9.44 -0.90
N PRO A 20 9.21 8.40 -0.07
CA PRO A 20 9.05 7.06 -0.61
C PRO A 20 7.80 7.12 -1.48
N ALA A 21 7.89 6.67 -2.74
CA ALA A 21 6.70 6.54 -3.56
C ALA A 21 5.72 5.67 -2.76
N THR A 22 4.57 6.25 -2.43
CA THR A 22 3.52 5.56 -1.69
C THR A 22 2.53 5.02 -2.70
N LEU A 23 1.90 3.89 -2.37
CA LEU A 23 0.76 3.43 -3.13
C LEU A 23 -0.47 4.20 -2.66
N GLU A 24 -1.26 4.71 -3.60
CA GLU A 24 -2.63 5.09 -3.30
C GLU A 24 -3.48 3.82 -3.28
N ILE A 25 -4.15 3.56 -2.16
CA ILE A 25 -4.94 2.35 -1.95
C ILE A 25 -6.30 2.71 -1.36
N ASP A 26 -7.29 1.88 -1.64
CA ASP A 26 -8.61 1.93 -1.03
C ASP A 26 -8.95 0.51 -0.55
N ILE A 27 -8.98 0.31 0.76
CA ILE A 27 -9.47 -0.95 1.35
C ILE A 27 -10.98 -0.94 1.15
N LYS A 28 -11.62 -2.07 0.80
CA LYS A 28 -13.08 -2.16 0.64
C LYS A 28 -13.69 -1.00 -0.16
N PRO A 29 -13.33 -0.87 -1.45
CA PRO A 29 -13.77 0.26 -2.25
C PRO A 29 -15.29 0.44 -2.25
N GLY A 30 -15.71 1.70 -2.14
CA GLY A 30 -17.10 2.09 -1.97
C GLY A 30 -17.61 2.10 -0.53
N CYS A 31 -16.75 1.91 0.49
CA CYS A 31 -17.15 1.93 1.89
C CYS A 31 -16.17 2.72 2.78
N GLU A 32 -16.45 3.99 3.09
CA GLU A 32 -15.51 4.87 3.82
C GLU A 32 -15.00 4.32 5.17
N GLU A 33 -15.77 3.48 5.88
CA GLU A 33 -15.38 2.95 7.19
C GLU A 33 -14.53 1.67 7.12
N ASN A 34 -14.48 1.01 5.96
CA ASN A 34 -13.71 -0.23 5.75
C ASN A 34 -13.91 -1.28 6.86
N PRO A 35 -15.16 -1.72 7.12
CA PRO A 35 -15.47 -2.56 8.27
C PRO A 35 -14.91 -3.97 8.08
N ILE A 36 -13.88 -4.38 8.81
CA ILE A 36 -13.29 -5.73 8.75
C ILE A 36 -13.72 -6.55 9.96
N ASN A 37 -14.29 -7.73 9.72
CA ASN A 37 -14.50 -8.75 10.75
C ASN A 37 -13.37 -9.79 10.65
N PRO A 38 -12.39 -9.80 11.58
CA PRO A 38 -11.31 -10.78 11.59
C PRO A 38 -11.77 -12.23 11.59
N ASN A 39 -12.99 -12.52 12.10
CA ASN A 39 -13.55 -13.87 12.22
C ASN A 39 -14.44 -14.26 11.02
N SER A 40 -14.45 -13.46 9.95
CA SER A 40 -15.34 -13.71 8.81
C SER A 40 -14.90 -14.91 7.94
N HIS A 41 -13.64 -15.33 8.02
CA HIS A 41 -13.04 -16.31 7.11
C HIS A 41 -13.26 -15.97 5.62
N GLY A 42 -13.42 -14.68 5.33
CA GLY A 42 -13.69 -14.16 4.00
C GLY A 42 -12.44 -13.62 3.33
N VAL A 43 -12.66 -12.75 2.35
CA VAL A 43 -11.62 -11.96 1.71
C VAL A 43 -11.88 -10.47 1.88
N ILE A 44 -10.81 -9.69 1.92
CA ILE A 44 -10.86 -8.23 1.95
C ILE A 44 -10.43 -7.74 0.57
N PRO A 45 -11.31 -7.09 -0.20
CA PRO A 45 -10.90 -6.41 -1.41
C PRO A 45 -10.08 -5.17 -1.05
N VAL A 46 -9.01 -4.92 -1.80
CA VAL A 46 -8.17 -3.72 -1.71
C VAL A 46 -7.87 -3.27 -3.14
N ALA A 47 -8.24 -2.03 -3.47
CA ALA A 47 -7.87 -1.39 -4.71
C ALA A 47 -6.49 -0.74 -4.57
N VAL A 48 -5.67 -0.88 -5.60
CA VAL A 48 -4.44 -0.10 -5.78
C VAL A 48 -4.73 0.86 -6.92
N LEU A 49 -4.71 2.15 -6.64
CA LEU A 49 -5.10 3.16 -7.61
C LEU A 49 -3.94 3.46 -8.56
N GLN A 50 -4.25 3.62 -9.84
CA GLN A 50 -3.28 4.08 -10.81
C GLN A 50 -3.01 5.56 -10.61
N THR A 51 -1.73 5.91 -10.43
CA THR A 51 -1.27 7.29 -10.36
C THR A 51 -0.41 7.62 -11.57
N GLY A 52 0.00 8.89 -11.70
CA GLY A 52 0.99 9.28 -12.70
C GLY A 52 2.38 8.64 -12.48
N GLU A 53 2.62 8.08 -11.30
CA GLU A 53 3.92 7.50 -10.89
C GLU A 53 3.90 5.97 -10.81
N PHE A 54 2.73 5.35 -10.67
CA PHE A 54 2.57 3.91 -10.52
C PHE A 54 1.34 3.39 -11.25
N ASP A 55 1.54 2.42 -12.15
CA ASP A 55 0.49 1.68 -12.83
C ASP A 55 0.43 0.24 -12.28
N PRO A 56 -0.56 -0.09 -11.44
CA PRO A 56 -0.66 -1.40 -10.81
C PRO A 56 -0.97 -2.52 -11.81
N THR A 57 -1.56 -2.21 -12.98
CA THR A 57 -1.97 -3.21 -13.98
C THR A 57 -0.80 -3.70 -14.83
N SER A 58 0.24 -2.87 -14.95
CA SER A 58 1.48 -3.18 -15.67
C SER A 58 2.53 -3.88 -14.79
N GLU A 59 2.31 -3.93 -13.48
CA GLU A 59 3.27 -4.48 -12.51
C GLU A 59 2.95 -5.93 -12.12
N ALA A 60 3.98 -6.66 -11.68
CA ALA A 60 3.79 -8.02 -11.20
C ALA A 60 3.01 -8.03 -9.89
N VAL A 61 2.03 -8.95 -9.77
CA VAL A 61 1.19 -9.11 -8.57
C VAL A 61 2.01 -9.73 -7.43
N ARG A 62 2.72 -8.88 -6.68
CA ARG A 62 3.60 -9.24 -5.55
C ARG A 62 3.24 -8.41 -4.32
N TYR A 63 1.99 -8.52 -3.89
CA TYR A 63 1.44 -7.71 -2.81
C TYR A 63 1.38 -8.45 -1.47
N ARG A 64 1.42 -7.69 -0.38
CA ARG A 64 1.14 -8.13 1.00
C ARG A 64 0.20 -7.15 1.66
N PHE A 65 -0.85 -7.66 2.29
CA PHE A 65 -1.83 -6.84 3.00
C PHE A 65 -2.04 -7.30 4.43
N GLY A 66 -2.21 -6.34 5.34
CA GLY A 66 -2.65 -6.62 6.70
C GLY A 66 -2.25 -5.55 7.71
N VAL A 67 -2.08 -5.97 8.96
CA VAL A 67 -1.64 -5.09 10.05
C VAL A 67 -0.29 -4.45 9.71
N PRO A 68 -0.11 -3.13 9.89
CA PRO A 68 1.10 -2.41 9.48
C PRO A 68 2.40 -3.05 9.97
N ASP A 69 2.47 -3.43 11.25
CA ASP A 69 3.68 -4.03 11.84
C ASP A 69 3.95 -5.45 11.31
N VAL A 70 2.88 -6.21 11.03
CA VAL A 70 2.98 -7.56 10.46
C VAL A 70 3.49 -7.48 9.02
N VAL A 71 2.96 -6.56 8.23
CA VAL A 71 3.40 -6.33 6.83
C VAL A 71 4.84 -5.83 6.82
N ALA A 72 5.20 -4.86 7.67
CA ALA A 72 6.56 -4.32 7.76
C ALA A 72 7.61 -5.38 8.19
N ALA A 73 7.18 -6.44 8.90
CA ALA A 73 8.01 -7.59 9.24
C ALA A 73 8.09 -8.65 8.13
N GLY A 74 7.48 -8.42 6.96
CA GLY A 74 7.43 -9.36 5.83
C GLY A 74 6.32 -10.42 5.93
N GLY A 75 5.38 -10.26 6.87
CA GLY A 75 4.20 -11.10 7.04
C GLY A 75 3.02 -10.68 6.14
N GLY A 76 1.80 -10.85 6.65
CA GLY A 76 0.57 -10.42 6.00
C GLY A 76 0.07 -11.39 4.91
N ALA A 77 -1.16 -11.14 4.46
CA ALA A 77 -1.85 -11.94 3.49
C ALA A 77 -1.29 -11.71 2.08
N ARG A 78 -1.18 -12.79 1.30
CA ARG A 78 -1.00 -12.72 -0.15
C ARG A 78 -2.35 -12.63 -0.84
N PRO A 79 -2.44 -12.02 -2.04
CA PRO A 79 -3.70 -11.99 -2.76
C PRO A 79 -4.11 -13.41 -3.15
N ALA A 80 -5.39 -13.75 -2.97
CA ALA A 80 -5.94 -15.07 -3.25
C ALA A 80 -5.92 -15.44 -4.74
N HIS A 81 -5.80 -14.44 -5.62
CA HIS A 81 -5.72 -14.56 -7.07
C HIS A 81 -5.15 -13.28 -7.69
N GLY A 82 -4.99 -13.24 -9.02
CA GLY A 82 -4.41 -12.11 -9.75
C GLY A 82 -5.21 -10.80 -9.72
N GLY A 83 -6.48 -10.85 -9.27
CA GLY A 83 -7.32 -9.67 -9.12
C GLY A 83 -8.17 -9.40 -10.36
N HIS A 84 -8.66 -8.18 -10.47
CA HIS A 84 -9.35 -7.65 -11.64
C HIS A 84 -9.10 -6.16 -11.77
N VAL A 85 -9.33 -5.64 -12.98
CA VAL A 85 -9.14 -4.23 -13.31
C VAL A 85 -10.49 -3.52 -13.30
N GLU A 86 -10.55 -2.38 -12.64
CA GLU A 86 -11.73 -1.51 -12.51
C GLU A 86 -11.27 -0.07 -12.27
N ASP A 87 -12.00 0.92 -12.79
CA ASP A 87 -11.80 2.34 -12.44
C ASP A 87 -12.61 2.63 -11.17
N VAL A 88 -11.95 2.58 -10.02
CA VAL A 88 -12.57 2.59 -8.68
C VAL A 88 -12.89 4.01 -8.25
N ASP A 89 -12.02 4.97 -8.55
CA ASP A 89 -12.18 6.38 -8.15
C ASP A 89 -12.89 7.24 -9.22
N GLY A 90 -13.11 6.70 -10.42
CA GLY A 90 -13.86 7.33 -11.50
C GLY A 90 -13.07 8.36 -12.28
N ASP A 91 -11.74 8.29 -12.24
CA ASP A 91 -10.86 9.25 -12.90
C ASP A 91 -10.42 8.85 -14.32
N GLY A 92 -10.87 7.68 -14.77
CA GLY A 92 -10.63 7.15 -16.10
C GLY A 92 -9.27 6.45 -16.25
N ARG A 93 -8.60 6.13 -15.14
CA ARG A 93 -7.44 5.24 -15.10
C ARG A 93 -7.84 3.86 -14.54
N ASP A 94 -7.09 2.84 -14.94
CA ASP A 94 -7.41 1.46 -14.63
C ASP A 94 -6.73 1.06 -13.31
N ASP A 95 -7.50 0.78 -12.27
CA ASP A 95 -6.99 0.35 -10.97
C ASP A 95 -6.94 -1.18 -10.87
N LEU A 96 -6.16 -1.69 -9.93
CA LEU A 96 -6.07 -3.12 -9.66
C LEU A 96 -6.75 -3.46 -8.33
N VAL A 97 -7.81 -4.28 -8.38
CA VAL A 97 -8.51 -4.75 -7.19
C VAL A 97 -8.09 -6.19 -6.86
N LEU A 98 -7.43 -6.34 -5.72
CA LEU A 98 -6.93 -7.60 -5.17
C LEU A 98 -7.77 -8.06 -3.98
N HIS A 99 -7.82 -9.36 -3.75
CA HIS A 99 -8.61 -9.94 -2.65
C HIS A 99 -7.69 -10.71 -1.71
N PHE A 100 -7.69 -10.36 -0.44
CA PHE A 100 -6.79 -10.93 0.57
C PHE A 100 -7.54 -11.78 1.59
N PRO A 101 -7.14 -13.03 1.86
CA PRO A 101 -7.73 -13.85 2.91
C PRO A 101 -7.65 -13.14 4.27
N THR A 102 -8.80 -12.92 4.92
CA THR A 102 -8.85 -12.18 6.20
C THR A 102 -8.03 -12.86 7.30
N ASP A 103 -8.01 -14.19 7.31
CA ASP A 103 -7.32 -14.96 8.35
C ASP A 103 -5.78 -14.80 8.31
N GLU A 104 -5.24 -14.29 7.21
CA GLU A 104 -3.79 -14.11 6.99
C GLU A 104 -3.34 -12.66 7.17
N THR A 105 -4.26 -11.70 7.35
CA THR A 105 -3.91 -10.27 7.47
C THR A 105 -3.39 -9.90 8.86
N GLY A 106 -3.63 -10.76 9.86
CA GLY A 106 -3.20 -10.55 11.24
C GLY A 106 -4.05 -9.56 12.04
N PHE A 107 -5.16 -9.04 11.49
CA PHE A 107 -6.08 -8.18 12.25
C PHE A 107 -6.69 -8.97 13.41
N ASP A 108 -6.68 -8.41 14.62
CA ASP A 108 -7.18 -9.11 15.81
C ASP A 108 -8.24 -8.33 16.61
N GLY A 109 -8.44 -7.05 16.28
CA GLY A 109 -9.48 -6.20 16.87
C GLY A 109 -8.98 -4.87 17.42
N ASP A 110 -7.66 -4.69 17.51
CA ASP A 110 -7.05 -3.51 18.13
C ASP A 110 -6.53 -2.47 17.10
N GLU A 111 -6.50 -2.81 15.81
CA GLU A 111 -6.00 -1.92 14.75
C GLU A 111 -7.04 -0.96 14.17
N SER A 112 -6.56 0.18 13.67
CA SER A 112 -7.35 1.21 12.97
C SER A 112 -6.85 1.49 11.55
N GLU A 113 -5.79 0.82 11.10
CA GLU A 113 -5.18 1.02 9.79
C GLU A 113 -4.77 -0.33 9.20
N GLY A 114 -4.94 -0.47 7.89
CA GLY A 114 -4.36 -1.55 7.08
C GLY A 114 -3.23 -1.01 6.23
N ARG A 115 -2.21 -1.84 6.00
CA ARG A 115 -1.08 -1.54 5.12
C ARG A 115 -1.05 -2.51 3.95
N LEU A 116 -0.81 -1.98 2.77
CA LEU A 116 -0.48 -2.75 1.57
C LEU A 116 0.97 -2.46 1.19
N GLU A 117 1.72 -3.50 0.86
CA GLU A 117 3.07 -3.40 0.31
C GLU A 117 3.14 -4.14 -1.03
N TRP A 118 3.77 -3.51 -2.02
CA TRP A 118 4.14 -4.12 -3.30
C TRP A 118 5.63 -4.39 -3.36
N GLU A 119 6.03 -5.65 -3.52
CA GLU A 119 7.43 -6.05 -3.61
C GLU A 119 7.95 -5.93 -5.05
N ARG A 120 8.92 -5.02 -5.25
CA ARG A 120 9.55 -4.81 -6.55
C ARG A 120 10.31 -6.04 -7.06
N THR A 121 10.89 -6.82 -6.14
CA THR A 121 11.67 -8.02 -6.46
C THR A 121 11.07 -9.25 -5.80
N GLU A 122 11.38 -10.44 -6.32
CA GLU A 122 10.96 -11.71 -5.70
C GLU A 122 11.58 -11.93 -4.32
N GLU A 123 12.69 -11.25 -4.03
CA GLU A 123 13.37 -11.26 -2.73
C GLU A 123 12.70 -10.35 -1.68
N GLY A 124 11.65 -9.60 -2.05
CA GLY A 124 10.86 -8.79 -1.12
C GLY A 124 11.51 -7.49 -0.66
N SER A 125 12.52 -6.97 -1.37
CA SER A 125 13.28 -5.79 -0.91
C SER A 125 12.85 -4.50 -1.62
N HIS A 126 12.57 -3.44 -0.85
CA HIS A 126 12.39 -2.05 -1.28
C HIS A 126 11.23 -1.84 -2.28
N GLY A 127 10.04 -2.26 -1.84
CA GLY A 127 8.77 -2.02 -2.50
C GLY A 127 8.17 -0.62 -2.31
N LEU A 128 6.96 -0.43 -2.82
CA LEU A 128 6.10 0.71 -2.49
C LEU A 128 5.06 0.25 -1.46
N SER A 129 4.57 1.15 -0.62
CA SER A 129 3.50 0.82 0.31
C SER A 129 2.47 1.93 0.44
N GLY A 130 1.23 1.55 0.71
CA GLY A 130 0.12 2.42 1.02
C GLY A 130 -0.54 2.00 2.33
N THR A 131 -1.26 2.92 2.97
CA THR A 131 -2.08 2.65 4.14
C THR A 131 -3.43 3.27 3.96
N ASP A 132 -4.44 2.63 4.54
CA ASP A 132 -5.80 3.15 4.59
C ASP A 132 -6.43 2.76 5.93
N THR A 133 -7.39 3.57 6.37
CA THR A 133 -8.09 3.39 7.65
C THR A 133 -9.05 2.23 7.59
N VAL A 134 -9.19 1.52 8.71
CA VAL A 134 -10.12 0.39 8.84
C VAL A 134 -10.90 0.47 10.14
N THR A 135 -12.12 -0.04 10.12
CA THR A 135 -12.93 -0.22 11.32
C THR A 135 -13.06 -1.71 11.62
N LEU A 136 -12.45 -2.17 12.71
CA LEU A 136 -12.61 -3.57 13.10
C LEU A 136 -13.95 -3.80 13.79
N VAL A 137 -14.77 -4.68 13.20
CA VAL A 137 -16.12 -5.04 13.66
C VAL A 137 -16.14 -6.47 14.17
N GLY A 138 -17.06 -6.77 15.10
CA GLY A 138 -17.18 -8.13 15.66
C GLY A 138 -16.10 -8.49 16.68
N ARG A 139 -15.55 -7.47 17.39
CA ARG A 139 -14.56 -7.65 18.47
C ARG A 139 -14.94 -8.77 19.42
N ASN A 140 -13.99 -9.66 19.71
CA ASN A 140 -14.06 -10.48 20.91
C ASN A 140 -13.96 -9.53 22.10
N SER A 141 -14.96 -9.57 22.99
CA SER A 141 -14.75 -9.08 24.34
C SER A 141 -13.71 -10.00 24.97
N ARG A 142 -12.46 -9.54 25.12
CA ARG A 142 -11.46 -10.24 25.93
C ARG A 142 -11.89 -10.23 27.40
#